data_AF-A0A1C9J6Z0-F1
#
_entry.id   AF-A0A1C9J6Z0-F1
#
_cell.length_a   1.000
_cell.length_b   1.000
_cell.length_c   1.000
_cell.angle_alpha   90.00
_cell.angle_beta   90.00
_cell.angle_gamma   90.00
#
_symmetry.space_group_name_H-M   'P 1'
#
loop_
_entity.id
_entity.type
_entity.pdbx_description
1 polymer ?
#
loop_
_entity_poly.entity_id
_entity_poly.type
_entity_poly.pdbx_seq_one_letter_code
_entity_poly.pdbx_strand_id
1 'polypeptide(L)'
;MAPPSGSHGVERAVGELLAPSVGVIVAVAFTKEFLGPVMAGILYLLLTGGILLGIYTAAINWNIPYTAGFVVSGFILFSIAPSVISELVHPVFGVLGQILVLVFLVGMALLFVEKSGLDDLLS
;
A
#
# COMPACT_ATOMS: atom_id res chain seq x y z
N MET A 1 -14.85 -4.57 23.01
CA MET A 1 -13.68 -3.91 22.40
C MET A 1 -14.20 -2.71 21.63
N ALA A 2 -13.65 -1.50 21.83
CA ALA A 2 -14.12 -0.33 21.09
C ALA A 2 -13.81 -0.50 19.58
N PRO A 3 -14.70 -0.06 18.68
CA PRO A 3 -14.43 -0.12 17.25
C PRO A 3 -13.15 0.68 16.92
N PRO A 4 -12.32 0.21 15.98
CA PRO A 4 -11.09 0.90 15.58
C PRO A 4 -11.39 2.35 15.18
N SER A 5 -10.64 3.30 15.73
CA SER A 5 -10.75 4.73 15.41
C SER A 5 -9.85 5.13 14.23
N GLY A 6 -9.97 6.37 13.77
CA GLY A 6 -9.11 6.90 12.70
C GLY A 6 -7.62 6.92 13.02
N SER A 7 -7.23 7.09 14.29
CA SER A 7 -5.81 7.00 14.69
C SER A 7 -5.22 5.61 14.44
N HIS A 8 -6.00 4.56 14.68
CA HIS A 8 -5.58 3.19 14.35
C HIS A 8 -5.44 2.98 12.83
N GLY A 9 -6.21 3.72 12.02
CA GLY A 9 -6.07 3.73 10.57
C GLY A 9 -4.75 4.38 10.13
N VAL A 10 -4.37 5.49 10.77
CA VAL A 10 -3.08 6.17 10.56
C VAL A 10 -1.91 5.26 10.93
N GLU A 11 -1.96 4.64 12.11
CA GLU A 11 -0.92 3.71 12.57
C GLU A 11 -0.71 2.57 11.58
N ARG A 12 -1.80 2.03 11.02
CA ARG A 12 -1.72 0.98 10.01
C ARG A 12 -1.12 1.48 8.69
N ALA A 13 -1.50 2.66 8.22
CA ALA A 13 -0.92 3.22 6.99
C ALA A 13 0.60 3.42 7.13
N VAL A 14 1.05 3.91 8.29
CA VAL A 14 2.47 4.04 8.60
C VAL A 14 3.17 2.67 8.53
N GLY A 15 2.61 1.64 9.17
CA GLY A 15 3.21 0.31 9.19
C GLY A 15 3.26 -0.39 7.83
N GLU A 16 2.25 -0.20 6.99
CA GLU A 16 2.09 -0.94 5.74
C GLU A 16 2.65 -0.20 4.51
N LEU A 17 2.73 1.14 4.53
CA LEU A 17 3.12 1.94 3.36
C LEU A 17 4.54 2.53 3.44
N LEU A 18 5.07 2.84 4.64
CA LEU A 18 6.42 3.37 4.76
C LEU A 18 7.50 2.29 4.80
N ALA A 19 7.19 1.15 5.42
CA ALA A 19 8.13 0.07 5.58
C ALA A 19 7.66 -1.10 4.70
N PRO A 20 8.41 -1.47 3.66
CA PRO A 20 8.23 -2.78 3.06
C PRO A 20 8.39 -3.81 4.17
N SER A 21 7.50 -4.80 4.22
CA SER A 21 7.59 -5.81 5.27
C SER A 21 8.98 -6.44 5.25
N VAL A 22 9.55 -6.71 6.42
CA VAL A 22 10.90 -7.30 6.54
C VAL A 22 10.99 -8.57 5.68
N GLY A 23 9.89 -9.34 5.61
CA GLY A 23 9.77 -10.50 4.73
C GLY A 23 9.93 -10.17 3.24
N VAL A 24 9.31 -9.09 2.74
CA VAL A 24 9.49 -8.63 1.34
C VAL A 24 10.94 -8.23 1.09
N ILE A 25 11.56 -7.48 2.00
CA ILE A 25 12.95 -7.03 1.84
C ILE A 25 13.90 -8.24 1.75
N VAL A 26 13.78 -9.19 2.69
CA VAL A 26 14.62 -10.39 2.71
C VAL A 26 14.40 -11.25 1.47
N ALA A 27 13.14 -11.47 1.06
CA ALA A 27 12.83 -12.27 -0.12
C ALA A 27 13.40 -11.64 -1.40
N VAL A 28 13.26 -10.31 -1.56
CA VAL A 28 13.79 -9.57 -2.72
C VAL A 28 15.31 -9.56 -2.73
N ALA A 29 15.96 -9.34 -1.58
CA ALA A 29 17.41 -9.36 -1.48
C ALA A 29 18.00 -10.74 -1.80
N PHE A 30 17.41 -11.81 -1.25
CA PHE A 30 17.81 -13.18 -1.55
C PHE A 30 17.60 -13.49 -3.05
N THR A 31 16.44 -13.15 -3.59
CA THR A 31 16.14 -13.38 -5.02
C THR A 31 17.10 -12.62 -5.93
N LYS A 32 17.49 -11.40 -5.55
CA LYS A 32 18.48 -10.62 -6.31
C LYS A 32 19.82 -11.33 -6.38
N GLU A 33 20.27 -11.88 -5.25
CA GLU A 33 21.56 -12.58 -5.15
C GLU A 33 21.60 -13.85 -6.03
N PHE A 34 20.54 -14.65 -6.01
CA PHE A 34 20.53 -15.97 -6.68
C PHE A 34 19.93 -15.98 -8.09
N LEU A 35 18.96 -15.10 -8.37
CA LEU A 35 18.17 -15.09 -9.61
C LEU A 35 18.29 -13.77 -10.39
N GLY A 36 19.05 -12.81 -9.86
CA GLY A 36 19.34 -11.54 -10.50
C GLY A 36 18.29 -10.45 -10.29
N PRO A 37 18.59 -9.22 -10.72
CA PRO A 37 17.81 -8.02 -10.40
C PRO A 37 16.41 -7.99 -11.05
N VAL A 38 16.25 -8.64 -12.21
CA VAL A 38 14.95 -8.69 -12.92
C VAL A 38 13.95 -9.56 -12.15
N MET A 39 14.36 -10.78 -11.76
CA MET A 39 13.51 -11.69 -10.99
C MET A 39 13.16 -11.10 -9.62
N ALA A 40 14.11 -10.42 -8.96
CA ALA A 40 13.87 -9.70 -7.72
C ALA A 40 12.81 -8.60 -7.88
N GLY A 41 12.85 -7.86 -9.00
CA GLY A 41 11.85 -6.84 -9.33
C GLY A 41 10.46 -7.42 -9.57
N ILE A 42 10.34 -8.54 -10.28
CA ILE A 42 9.07 -9.24 -10.47
C ILE A 42 8.51 -9.73 -9.13
N LEU A 43 9.34 -10.37 -8.30
CA LEU A 43 8.93 -10.86 -6.99
C LEU A 43 8.47 -9.70 -6.09
N TYR A 44 9.20 -8.58 -6.10
CA TYR A 44 8.79 -7.36 -5.40
C TYR A 44 7.37 -6.94 -5.79
N LEU A 45 7.09 -6.79 -7.10
CA LEU A 45 5.77 -6.38 -7.57
C LEU A 45 4.67 -7.37 -7.17
N LEU A 46 4.94 -8.68 -7.25
CA LEU A 46 3.97 -9.71 -6.87
C LEU A 46 3.65 -9.67 -5.38
N LEU A 47 4.67 -9.58 -4.53
CA LEU A 47 4.48 -9.56 -3.08
C LEU A 47 3.78 -8.27 -2.64
N THR A 48 4.22 -7.12 -3.15
CA THR A 48 3.58 -5.83 -2.88
C THR A 48 2.12 -5.84 -3.37
N GLY A 49 1.87 -6.30 -4.60
CA GLY A 49 0.52 -6.45 -5.13
C GLY A 49 -0.37 -7.33 -4.28
N GLY A 50 0.13 -8.48 -3.83
CA GLY A 50 -0.60 -9.39 -2.95
C GLY A 50 -0.95 -8.76 -1.60
N ILE A 51 -0.01 -8.03 -0.98
CA ILE A 51 -0.25 -7.32 0.28
C ILE A 51 -1.30 -6.22 0.09
N LEU A 52 -1.17 -5.38 -0.94
CA LEU A 52 -2.12 -4.30 -1.20
C LEU A 52 -3.52 -4.82 -1.50
N LEU A 53 -3.63 -5.90 -2.29
CA LEU A 53 -4.90 -6.58 -2.54
C LEU A 53 -5.51 -7.14 -1.23
N GLY A 54 -4.69 -7.75 -0.38
CA GLY A 54 -5.11 -8.24 0.93
C GLY A 54 -5.64 -7.11 1.83
N ILE A 55 -4.97 -5.96 1.83
CA ILE A 55 -5.44 -4.78 2.58
C ILE A 55 -6.75 -4.26 1.99
N TYR A 56 -6.85 -4.13 0.67
CA TYR A 56 -8.06 -3.64 0.00
C TYR A 56 -9.27 -4.52 0.28
N THR A 57 -9.11 -5.85 0.19
CA THR A 57 -10.20 -6.80 0.49
C THR A 57 -10.61 -6.76 1.96
N ALA A 58 -9.65 -6.61 2.89
CA ALA A 58 -9.94 -6.38 4.29
C ALA A 58 -10.67 -5.03 4.52
N ALA A 59 -10.29 -4.00 3.76
CA ALA A 59 -10.83 -2.65 3.88
C ALA A 59 -12.32 -2.56 3.56
N ILE A 60 -12.87 -3.48 2.75
CA ILE A 60 -14.31 -3.59 2.49
C ILE A 60 -15.10 -3.70 3.82
N ASN A 61 -14.53 -4.31 4.85
CA ASN A 61 -15.19 -4.51 6.15
C ASN A 61 -14.81 -3.46 7.22
N TRP A 62 -13.95 -2.49 6.89
CA TRP A 62 -13.54 -1.45 7.83
C TRP A 62 -14.67 -0.45 8.11
N ASN A 63 -14.68 0.12 9.31
CA ASN A 63 -15.54 1.25 9.60
C ASN A 63 -15.00 2.54 8.92
N ILE A 64 -15.90 3.52 8.74
CA ILE A 64 -15.59 4.80 8.08
C ILE A 64 -14.42 5.54 8.76
N PRO A 65 -14.39 5.79 10.08
CA PRO A 65 -13.32 6.57 10.67
C PRO A 65 -11.95 5.91 10.52
N TYR A 66 -11.87 4.58 10.63
CA TYR A 66 -10.64 3.82 10.39
C TYR A 66 -10.17 3.95 8.93
N THR A 67 -11.10 3.82 7.97
CA THR A 67 -10.80 3.94 6.54
C THR A 67 -10.33 5.35 6.20
N ALA A 68 -10.99 6.39 6.73
CA ALA A 68 -10.58 7.79 6.54
C ALA A 68 -9.15 8.03 7.04
N GLY A 69 -8.84 7.55 8.25
CA GLY A 69 -7.51 7.66 8.84
C GLY A 69 -6.44 7.01 7.96
N PHE A 70 -6.71 5.82 7.44
CA PHE A 70 -5.80 5.10 6.55
C PHE A 70 -5.62 5.81 5.20
N VAL A 71 -6.70 6.27 4.56
CA VAL A 71 -6.64 6.94 3.24
C VAL A 71 -5.87 8.25 3.31
N VAL A 72 -6.25 9.13 4.26
CA VAL A 72 -5.62 10.46 4.38
C VAL A 72 -4.13 10.34 4.67
N SER A 73 -3.76 9.50 5.64
CA SER A 73 -2.35 9.25 5.94
C SER A 73 -1.65 8.57 4.77
N GLY A 74 -2.28 7.63 4.08
CA GLY A 74 -1.71 6.96 2.90
C GLY A 74 -1.30 7.94 1.79
N PHE A 75 -2.13 8.92 1.45
CA PHE A 75 -1.78 9.96 0.47
C PHE A 75 -0.66 10.88 0.95
N ILE A 76 -0.68 11.27 2.23
CA ILE A 76 0.40 12.08 2.82
C ILE A 76 1.72 11.32 2.73
N LEU A 77 1.74 10.06 3.20
CA LEU A 77 2.92 9.21 3.22
C LEU A 77 3.46 8.95 1.81
N PHE A 78 2.58 8.69 0.84
CA PHE A 78 2.96 8.54 -0.56
C PHE A 78 3.68 9.78 -1.13
N SER A 79 3.30 10.97 -0.67
CA SER A 79 3.88 12.23 -1.15
C SER A 79 5.27 12.52 -0.56
N ILE A 80 5.59 11.98 0.62
CA ILE A 80 6.84 12.28 1.34
C ILE A 80 7.85 11.15 1.33
N ALA A 81 7.45 9.93 0.98
CA ALA A 81 8.30 8.74 1.01
C ALA A 81 8.71 8.30 -0.41
N PRO A 82 9.90 8.70 -0.90
CA PRO A 82 10.48 8.07 -2.08
C PRO A 82 10.76 6.59 -1.80
N SER A 83 10.47 5.72 -2.76
CA SER A 83 10.59 4.27 -2.59
C SER A 83 12.04 3.85 -2.41
N VAL A 84 12.45 3.48 -1.19
CA VAL A 84 13.80 2.96 -0.87
C VAL A 84 14.14 1.68 -1.65
N ILE A 85 13.13 1.00 -2.20
CA ILE A 85 13.29 -0.23 -2.97
C ILE A 85 13.95 0.00 -4.34
N SER A 86 13.94 1.23 -4.89
CA SER A 86 14.65 1.52 -6.14
C SER A 86 16.17 1.31 -6.06
N GLU A 87 16.74 1.23 -4.85
CA GLU A 87 18.15 0.89 -4.63
C GLU A 87 18.40 -0.63 -4.62
N LEU A 88 17.36 -1.42 -4.32
CA LEU A 88 17.44 -2.87 -4.25
C LEU A 88 17.14 -3.55 -5.58
N VAL A 89 16.21 -3.01 -6.39
CA VAL A 89 15.81 -3.60 -7.68
C VAL A 89 16.07 -2.65 -8.84
N HIS A 90 15.94 -3.13 -10.08
CA HIS A 90 16.08 -2.28 -11.25
C HIS A 90 15.06 -1.11 -11.19
N PRO A 91 15.46 0.15 -11.50
CA PRO A 91 14.65 1.35 -11.26
C PRO A 91 13.21 1.28 -11.82
N VAL A 92 13.05 0.64 -12.97
CA VAL A 92 11.74 0.40 -13.61
C VAL A 92 10.76 -0.30 -12.65
N PHE A 93 11.20 -1.31 -11.89
CA PHE A 93 10.33 -1.99 -10.93
C PHE A 93 9.98 -1.12 -9.72
N GLY A 94 10.87 -0.23 -9.31
CA GLY A 94 10.57 0.78 -8.29
C GLY A 94 9.44 1.72 -8.73
N VAL A 95 9.50 2.20 -9.98
CA VAL A 95 8.43 3.04 -10.57
C VAL A 95 7.12 2.26 -10.69
N LEU A 96 7.16 1.02 -11.18
CA LEU A 96 5.97 0.17 -11.27
C LEU A 96 5.34 -0.09 -9.88
N GLY A 97 6.18 -0.27 -8.85
CA GLY A 97 5.72 -0.40 -7.46
C GLY A 97 5.03 0.86 -6.95
N GLN A 98 5.58 2.05 -7.26
CA GLN A 98 4.93 3.32 -6.91
C GLN A 98 3.58 3.50 -7.62
N ILE A 99 3.49 3.16 -8.91
CA ILE A 99 2.23 3.20 -9.66
C ILE A 99 1.22 2.25 -9.02
N LEU A 100 1.64 1.05 -8.64
CA LEU A 100 0.79 0.06 -8.00
C LEU A 100 0.26 0.55 -6.63
N VAL A 101 1.09 1.20 -5.82
CA VAL A 101 0.66 1.84 -4.56
C VAL A 101 -0.31 2.98 -4.83
N LEU A 102 -0.07 3.81 -5.85
CA LEU A 102 -0.98 4.91 -6.21
C LEU A 102 -2.35 4.39 -6.63
N VAL A 103 -2.39 3.37 -7.50
CA VAL A 103 -3.64 2.72 -7.93
C VAL A 103 -4.39 2.16 -6.72
N PHE A 104 -3.68 1.52 -5.78
CA PHE A 104 -4.26 1.06 -4.53
C PHE A 104 -4.85 2.20 -3.68
N LEU A 105 -4.12 3.31 -3.50
CA LEU A 105 -4.60 4.46 -2.72
C LEU A 105 -5.83 5.11 -3.35
N VAL A 106 -5.87 5.22 -4.69
CA VAL A 106 -7.06 5.67 -5.42
C VAL A 106 -8.22 4.70 -5.18
N GLY A 107 -7.99 3.39 -5.27
CA GLY A 107 -9.01 2.38 -4.97
C GLY A 107 -9.55 2.50 -3.53
N MET A 108 -8.67 2.71 -2.56
CA MET A 108 -9.05 2.94 -1.16
C MET A 108 -9.85 4.23 -0.96
N ALA A 109 -9.52 5.29 -1.70
CA ALA A 109 -10.27 6.55 -1.70
C ALA A 109 -11.69 6.37 -2.24
N LEU A 110 -11.84 5.65 -3.36
CA LEU A 110 -13.14 5.33 -3.94
C LEU A 110 -13.99 4.49 -2.97
N LEU A 111 -13.38 3.48 -2.34
CA LEU A 111 -14.04 2.68 -1.32
C LEU A 111 -14.49 3.53 -0.12
N PHE A 112 -13.69 4.51 0.28
CA PHE A 112 -14.06 5.44 1.34
C PHE A 112 -15.25 6.33 0.96
N VAL A 113 -15.29 6.83 -0.27
CA VAL A 113 -16.41 7.63 -0.80
C VAL A 113 -17.71 6.82 -0.80
N GLU A 114 -17.67 5.60 -1.34
CA GLU A 114 -18.81 4.66 -1.36
C GLU A 114 -19.31 4.38 0.06
N LYS A 115 -18.40 4.10 1.00
CA LYS A 115 -18.74 3.85 2.41
C LYS A 115 -19.36 5.04 3.13
N SER A 116 -19.04 6.24 2.68
CA SER A 116 -19.47 7.48 3.33
C SER A 116 -20.79 8.00 2.76
N GLY A 117 -21.36 7.34 1.74
CA GLY A 117 -22.57 7.80 1.04
C GLY A 117 -22.34 9.10 0.26
N LEU A 118 -21.09 9.38 -0.12
CA LEU A 118 -20.72 10.54 -0.94
C LEU A 118 -20.74 10.22 -2.45
N ASP A 119 -20.98 8.97 -2.81
CA ASP A 119 -21.16 8.52 -4.19
C ASP A 119 -22.31 9.25 -4.90
N ASP A 120 -23.41 9.52 -4.19
CA ASP A 120 -24.55 10.31 -4.69
C ASP A 120 -24.19 11.79 -5.00
N LEU A 121 -23.08 12.32 -4.49
CA LEU A 121 -22.63 13.71 -4.70
C LEU A 121 -21.66 13.86 -5.88
N LEU A 122 -21.16 12.74 -6.43
CA LEU A 122 -20.16 12.72 -7.50
C LEU A 122 -20.74 12.27 -8.86
N SER A 123 -22.02 11.88 -8.90
CA SER A 123 -22.80 11.59 -10.12
C SER A 123 -23.41 12.84 -10.75
#